data_AF-H2KTW7-F1
#
_entry.id   AF-H2KTW7-F1
#
_cell.length_a   1.000
_cell.length_b   1.000
_cell.length_c   1.000
_cell.angle_alpha   90.00
_cell.angle_beta   90.00
_cell.angle_gamma   90.00
#
_symmetry.space_group_name_H-M   'P 1'
#
loop_
_entity.id
_entity.type
_entity.pdbx_description
1 polymer ?
#
loop_
_entity_poly.entity_id
_entity_poly.type
_entity_poly.pdbx_seq_one_letter_code
_entity_poly.pdbx_strand_id
1 'polypeptide(L)'
;MFALSCPSLRKAVFDTMTLSRALLSTSPTLATQNTFHQFVKARYMEVKQKNPSLKAAELMRKMGEEYRKLTDAERVQFKLSEPTPDLIRRHSEKRKRLMYAHKHGMPRRPSFSGMNIFIREKLCDMKGQPIRKVNARFKEAVEEWKKLSSTEKADYSKKAQDVKDAYEKELVAWASEHDVRFTKNLSLLTSRFYQHHENQKRTGTKPSNAIHSASSRRPTEKQPSL
;
A
#
# COMPACT_ATOMS: atom_id res chain seq x y z
N MET A 1 6.05 -8.02 31.30
CA MET A 1 6.71 -6.90 30.61
C MET A 1 7.63 -7.46 29.53
N PHE A 2 7.12 -7.66 28.30
CA PHE A 2 7.96 -8.17 27.20
C PHE A 2 8.66 -6.99 26.52
N ALA A 3 9.91 -6.76 26.92
CA ALA A 3 10.80 -5.83 26.24
C ALA A 3 11.19 -6.43 24.89
N LEU A 4 10.66 -5.86 23.80
CA LEU A 4 11.20 -6.07 22.46
C LEU A 4 12.56 -5.37 22.39
N SER A 5 13.61 -6.10 22.79
CA SER A 5 15.00 -5.71 22.59
C SER A 5 15.34 -5.81 21.11
N CYS A 6 15.17 -4.70 20.39
CA CYS A 6 15.86 -4.40 19.14
C CYS A 6 15.78 -2.89 18.85
N PRO A 7 16.61 -2.06 19.52
CA PRO A 7 16.67 -0.63 19.27
C PRO A 7 17.51 -0.35 18.01
N SER A 8 16.94 -0.54 16.81
CA SER A 8 17.61 -0.15 15.55
C SER A 8 16.67 0.05 14.34
N LEU A 9 15.36 -0.10 14.50
CA LEU A 9 14.42 -0.14 13.36
C LEU A 9 13.78 1.21 12.98
N ARG A 10 14.44 2.35 13.26
CA ARG A 10 13.87 3.67 12.89
C ARG A 10 14.45 4.32 11.64
N LYS A 11 15.62 3.94 11.10
CA LYS A 11 16.16 4.64 9.91
C LYS A 11 16.93 3.84 8.87
N ALA A 12 17.11 2.53 8.99
CA ALA A 12 17.85 1.77 7.98
C ALA A 12 17.16 0.44 7.65
N VAL A 13 17.10 0.15 6.36
CA VAL A 13 16.77 -1.16 5.76
C VAL A 13 15.26 -1.49 5.72
N PHE A 14 14.55 -0.83 4.80
CA PHE A 14 13.25 -1.31 4.30
C PHE A 14 13.20 -1.42 2.78
N ASP A 15 14.35 -1.75 2.14
CA ASP A 15 14.48 -1.78 0.68
C ASP A 15 14.53 -3.19 0.06
N THR A 16 14.37 -4.27 0.83
CA THR A 16 14.60 -5.63 0.27
C THR A 16 13.53 -6.68 0.58
N MET A 17 12.34 -6.33 1.04
CA MET A 17 11.24 -7.31 1.20
C MET A 17 9.91 -6.85 0.57
N THR A 18 9.99 -6.00 -0.44
CA THR A 18 9.01 -5.95 -1.56
C THR A 18 9.48 -6.86 -2.71
N LEU A 19 10.29 -7.89 -2.41
CA LEU A 19 11.04 -8.68 -3.39
C LEU A 19 10.30 -9.89 -3.99
N SER A 20 8.97 -9.94 -3.89
CA SER A 20 8.20 -10.96 -4.63
C SER A 20 7.16 -10.37 -5.58
N ARG A 21 7.03 -9.04 -5.65
CA ARG A 21 6.09 -8.40 -6.59
C ARG A 21 6.62 -7.20 -7.35
N ALA A 22 7.75 -6.62 -6.94
CA ALA A 22 8.32 -5.43 -7.58
C ALA A 22 9.55 -5.68 -8.47
N LEU A 23 10.21 -6.86 -8.41
CA LEU A 23 11.44 -7.11 -9.19
C LEU A 23 11.30 -8.08 -10.38
N LEU A 24 10.09 -8.57 -10.70
CA LEU A 24 9.85 -9.36 -11.92
C LEU A 24 8.87 -8.70 -12.90
N SER A 25 8.48 -7.45 -12.68
CA SER A 25 7.65 -6.73 -13.63
C SER A 25 7.87 -5.23 -13.47
N THR A 26 8.55 -4.63 -14.45
CA THR A 26 8.48 -3.18 -14.70
C THR A 26 7.08 -2.78 -15.17
N SER A 27 6.24 -3.74 -15.54
CA SER A 27 4.83 -3.54 -15.80
C SER A 27 4.08 -3.45 -14.46
N PRO A 28 3.27 -2.40 -14.23
CA PRO A 28 2.33 -2.45 -13.12
C PRO A 28 1.47 -3.70 -13.33
N THR A 29 1.41 -4.60 -12.35
CA THR A 29 0.38 -5.64 -12.30
C THR A 29 -0.95 -4.94 -12.04
N LEU A 30 -1.44 -4.28 -13.08
CA LEU A 30 -2.80 -3.80 -13.17
C LEU A 30 -3.64 -5.06 -13.04
N ALA A 31 -4.51 -5.09 -12.04
CA ALA A 31 -5.48 -6.16 -11.92
C ALA A 31 -6.16 -6.27 -13.28
N THR A 32 -5.91 -7.36 -13.99
CA THR A 32 -6.50 -7.61 -15.29
C THR A 32 -8.00 -7.48 -15.09
N GLN A 33 -8.61 -6.54 -15.80
CA GLN A 33 -10.05 -6.37 -15.70
C GLN A 33 -10.68 -7.71 -16.08
N ASN A 34 -11.71 -8.12 -15.32
CA ASN A 34 -12.44 -9.36 -15.59
C ASN A 34 -12.82 -9.38 -17.08
N THR A 35 -12.61 -10.51 -17.75
CA THR A 35 -12.93 -10.71 -19.17
C THR A 35 -14.34 -10.29 -19.52
N PHE A 36 -15.29 -10.54 -18.60
CA PHE A 36 -16.66 -10.09 -18.74
C PHE A 36 -16.79 -8.56 -18.75
N HIS A 37 -16.02 -7.86 -17.90
CA HIS A 37 -16.04 -6.39 -17.86
C HIS A 37 -15.53 -5.80 -19.17
N GLN A 38 -14.51 -6.40 -19.79
CA GLN A 38 -14.02 -5.96 -21.11
C GLN A 38 -15.03 -6.25 -22.22
N PHE A 39 -15.65 -7.43 -22.21
CA PHE A 39 -16.72 -7.76 -23.14
C PHE A 39 -17.87 -6.75 -23.04
N VAL A 40 -18.34 -6.48 -21.82
CA VAL A 40 -19.37 -5.47 -21.55
C VAL A 40 -18.92 -4.10 -22.05
N LYS A 41 -17.71 -3.65 -21.74
CA LYS A 41 -17.22 -2.35 -22.19
C LYS A 41 -17.18 -2.21 -23.71
N ALA A 42 -16.79 -3.26 -24.42
CA ALA A 42 -16.73 -3.28 -25.89
C ALA A 42 -18.14 -3.24 -26.51
N ARG A 43 -19.08 -4.03 -25.97
CA ARG A 43 -20.41 -4.22 -26.57
C ARG A 43 -21.49 -3.30 -26.00
N TYR A 44 -21.27 -2.63 -24.87
CA TYR A 44 -22.29 -1.85 -24.19
C TYR A 44 -22.91 -0.75 -25.06
N MET A 45 -22.07 -0.03 -25.81
CA MET A 45 -22.55 1.05 -26.68
C MET A 45 -23.40 0.50 -27.84
N GLU A 46 -23.00 -0.62 -28.43
CA GLU A 46 -23.77 -1.30 -29.50
C GLU A 46 -25.13 -1.78 -28.98
N VAL A 47 -25.15 -2.42 -27.81
CA VAL A 47 -26.38 -2.97 -27.21
C VAL A 47 -27.30 -1.85 -26.74
N LYS A 48 -26.76 -0.74 -26.22
CA LYS A 48 -27.51 0.46 -25.84
C LYS A 48 -28.10 1.18 -27.06
N GLN A 49 -27.36 1.27 -28.16
CA GLN A 49 -27.86 1.90 -29.40
C GLN A 49 -28.99 1.09 -30.03
N LYS A 50 -28.92 -0.25 -29.99
CA LYS A 50 -29.99 -1.14 -30.47
C LYS A 50 -31.20 -1.17 -29.54
N ASN A 51 -31.04 -0.81 -28.28
CA ASN A 51 -32.09 -0.84 -27.27
C ASN A 51 -32.11 0.45 -26.43
N PRO A 52 -32.39 1.62 -27.04
CA PRO A 52 -32.26 2.91 -26.36
C PRO A 52 -33.28 3.12 -25.23
N SER A 53 -34.39 2.37 -25.24
CA SER A 53 -35.46 2.43 -24.23
C SER A 53 -35.27 1.48 -23.04
N LEU A 54 -34.33 0.53 -23.10
CA LEU A 54 -34.14 -0.46 -22.04
C LEU A 54 -33.32 0.09 -20.87
N LYS A 55 -33.71 -0.29 -19.66
CA LYS A 55 -32.97 0.03 -18.43
C LYS A 55 -31.61 -0.65 -18.43
N ALA A 56 -30.61 0.00 -17.83
CA ALA A 56 -29.24 -0.51 -17.74
C ALA A 56 -29.13 -1.94 -17.16
N ALA A 57 -30.00 -2.30 -16.22
CA ALA A 57 -30.06 -3.64 -15.63
C ALA A 57 -30.42 -4.73 -16.67
N GLU A 58 -31.36 -4.43 -17.56
CA GLU A 58 -31.80 -5.34 -18.63
C GLU A 58 -30.71 -5.51 -19.71
N LEU A 59 -29.99 -4.42 -20.04
CA LEU A 59 -28.84 -4.45 -20.94
C LEU A 59 -27.71 -5.33 -20.36
N MET A 60 -27.41 -5.17 -19.06
CA MET A 60 -26.41 -6.01 -18.39
C MET A 60 -26.81 -7.49 -18.34
N ARG A 61 -28.11 -7.79 -18.13
CA ARG A 61 -28.62 -9.17 -18.16
C ARG A 61 -28.43 -9.81 -19.54
N LYS A 62 -28.82 -9.11 -20.60
CA LYS A 62 -28.60 -9.57 -22.00
C LYS A 62 -27.12 -9.80 -22.31
N MET A 63 -26.23 -8.86 -21.96
CA MET A 63 -24.79 -9.03 -22.17
C MET A 63 -24.21 -10.19 -21.34
N GLY A 64 -24.74 -10.44 -20.13
CA GLY A 64 -24.38 -11.60 -19.33
C GLY A 64 -24.75 -12.93 -20.01
N GLU A 65 -25.92 -12.99 -20.64
CA GLU A 65 -26.36 -14.15 -21.42
C GLU A 65 -25.53 -14.34 -22.69
N GLU A 66 -25.24 -13.27 -23.43
CA GLU A 66 -24.37 -13.30 -24.60
C GLU A 66 -22.96 -13.78 -24.24
N TYR A 67 -22.39 -13.27 -23.14
CA TYR A 67 -21.07 -13.69 -22.67
C TYR A 67 -21.03 -15.17 -22.25
N ARG A 68 -22.11 -15.69 -21.66
CA ARG A 68 -22.24 -17.12 -21.33
C ARG A 68 -22.31 -18.00 -22.56
N LYS A 69 -22.83 -17.50 -23.69
CA LYS A 69 -22.89 -18.20 -24.98
C LYS A 69 -21.58 -18.18 -25.76
N LEU A 70 -20.68 -17.22 -25.49
CA LEU A 70 -19.34 -17.17 -26.10
C LEU A 70 -18.53 -18.43 -25.77
N THR A 71 -17.75 -18.87 -26.76
CA THR A 71 -16.78 -19.96 -26.60
C THR A 71 -15.58 -19.50 -25.76
N ASP A 72 -14.85 -20.46 -25.18
CA ASP A 72 -13.67 -20.13 -24.37
C ASP A 72 -12.56 -19.46 -25.18
N ALA A 73 -12.46 -19.74 -26.48
CA ALA A 73 -11.53 -19.08 -27.39
C ALA A 73 -11.84 -17.58 -27.56
N GLU A 74 -13.11 -17.21 -27.72
CA GLU A 74 -13.55 -15.82 -27.81
C GLU A 74 -13.38 -15.08 -26.48
N ARG A 75 -13.62 -15.75 -25.36
CA ARG A 75 -13.41 -15.18 -24.02
C ARG A 75 -11.94 -14.83 -23.75
N VAL A 76 -11.00 -15.60 -24.30
CA VAL A 76 -9.56 -15.34 -24.16
C VAL A 76 -9.15 -14.04 -24.86
N GLN A 77 -9.80 -13.65 -25.96
CA GLN A 77 -9.54 -12.36 -26.62
C GLN A 77 -9.79 -11.17 -25.69
N PHE A 78 -10.71 -11.31 -24.72
CA PHE A 78 -11.01 -10.29 -23.72
C PHE A 78 -10.12 -10.38 -22.46
N LYS A 79 -9.26 -11.40 -22.29
CA LYS A 79 -8.32 -11.52 -21.15
C LYS A 79 -7.14 -10.56 -21.24
N LEU A 80 -6.72 -10.23 -22.46
CA LEU A 80 -5.43 -9.60 -22.76
C LEU A 80 -5.57 -8.18 -23.28
N SER A 81 -6.63 -7.47 -22.89
CA SER A 81 -6.73 -6.05 -23.22
C SER A 81 -5.58 -5.29 -22.54
N GLU A 82 -4.72 -4.67 -23.34
CA GLU A 82 -3.71 -3.76 -22.82
C GLU A 82 -4.39 -2.68 -21.95
N PRO A 83 -3.75 -2.29 -20.82
CA PRO A 83 -4.20 -1.17 -20.02
C PRO A 83 -4.46 0.06 -20.88
N THR A 84 -5.63 0.67 -20.73
CA THR A 84 -5.87 1.93 -21.44
C THR A 84 -4.87 3.00 -20.99
N PRO A 85 -4.42 3.91 -21.88
CA PRO A 85 -3.50 4.99 -21.51
C PRO A 85 -3.99 5.81 -20.31
N ASP A 86 -5.30 6.01 -20.20
CA ASP A 86 -5.92 6.70 -19.06
C ASP A 86 -5.79 5.92 -17.74
N LEU A 87 -5.90 4.58 -17.75
CA LEU A 87 -5.67 3.77 -16.56
C LEU A 87 -4.20 3.85 -16.13
N ILE A 88 -3.27 3.75 -17.10
CA ILE A 88 -1.83 3.91 -16.86
C ILE A 88 -1.55 5.27 -16.20
N ARG A 89 -2.12 6.34 -16.76
CA ARG A 89 -2.01 7.71 -16.22
C ARG A 89 -2.54 7.81 -14.79
N ARG A 90 -3.77 7.33 -14.52
CA ARG A 90 -4.38 7.35 -13.18
C ARG A 90 -3.53 6.60 -12.15
N HIS A 91 -3.00 5.44 -12.51
CA HIS A 91 -2.10 4.68 -11.64
C HIS A 91 -0.76 5.40 -11.43
N SER A 92 -0.20 6.01 -12.48
CA SER A 92 1.03 6.80 -12.40
C SER A 92 0.87 7.99 -11.45
N GLU A 93 -0.22 8.76 -11.58
CA GLU A 93 -0.52 9.88 -10.70
C GLU A 93 -0.73 9.44 -9.25
N LYS A 94 -1.44 8.33 -9.02
CA LYS A 94 -1.61 7.77 -7.68
C LYS A 94 -0.26 7.42 -7.04
N ARG A 95 0.65 6.79 -7.79
CA ARG A 95 2.01 6.49 -7.31
C ARG A 95 2.81 7.76 -7.03
N LYS A 96 2.74 8.77 -7.91
CA LYS A 96 3.40 10.07 -7.72
C LYS A 96 2.98 10.72 -6.40
N ARG A 97 1.67 10.81 -6.13
CA ARG A 97 1.12 11.41 -4.90
C ARG A 97 1.56 10.63 -3.65
N LEU A 98 1.53 9.30 -3.72
CA LEU A 98 1.98 8.44 -2.63
C LEU A 98 3.49 8.61 -2.34
N MET A 99 4.32 8.62 -3.38
CA MET A 99 5.77 8.83 -3.22
C MET A 99 6.08 10.22 -2.67
N TYR A 100 5.34 11.24 -3.11
CA TYR A 100 5.46 12.58 -2.56
C TYR A 100 5.14 12.58 -1.06
N ALA A 101 4.01 12.01 -0.64
CA ALA A 101 3.67 11.93 0.78
C ALA A 101 4.74 11.20 1.62
N HIS A 102 5.30 10.09 1.12
CA HIS A 102 6.39 9.40 1.81
C HIS A 102 7.68 10.24 1.91
N LYS A 103 8.00 11.03 0.89
CA LYS A 103 9.13 11.97 0.96
C LYS A 103 8.92 13.04 2.04
N HIS A 104 7.67 13.37 2.33
CA HIS A 104 7.25 14.30 3.38
C HIS A 104 6.90 13.59 4.70
N GLY A 105 7.56 12.46 4.99
CA GLY A 105 7.45 11.82 6.30
C GLY A 105 6.19 10.99 6.54
N MET A 106 5.32 10.80 5.53
CA MET A 106 4.13 9.96 5.72
C MET A 106 4.54 8.52 6.05
N PRO A 107 4.06 7.96 7.18
CA PRO A 107 4.34 6.59 7.58
C PRO A 107 4.02 5.59 6.44
N ARG A 108 4.86 4.57 6.29
CA ARG A 108 4.63 3.48 5.34
C ARG A 108 3.75 2.43 5.99
N ARG A 109 2.79 1.91 5.23
CA ARG A 109 1.87 0.86 5.70
C ARG A 109 2.65 -0.41 6.09
N PRO A 110 2.64 -0.83 7.36
CA PRO A 110 3.24 -2.10 7.75
C PRO A 110 2.32 -3.26 7.37
N SER A 111 2.82 -4.48 7.54
CA SER A 111 1.98 -5.67 7.34
C SER A 111 1.06 -5.88 8.54
N PHE A 112 -0.24 -6.04 8.27
CA PHE A 112 -1.26 -6.35 9.29
C PHE A 112 -1.67 -7.83 9.29
N SER A 113 -0.91 -8.69 8.63
CA SER A 113 -1.12 -10.14 8.66
C SER A 113 -0.16 -10.76 9.66
N GLY A 114 -0.68 -11.56 10.61
CA GLY A 114 0.13 -12.27 11.61
C GLY A 114 1.20 -13.16 10.96
N MET A 115 0.85 -13.85 9.86
CA MET A 115 1.81 -14.64 9.07
C MET A 115 2.97 -13.80 8.53
N ASN A 116 2.68 -12.63 7.97
CA ASN A 116 3.73 -11.76 7.44
C ASN A 116 4.59 -11.15 8.56
N ILE A 117 4.04 -10.96 9.76
CA ILE A 117 4.82 -10.54 10.93
C ILE A 117 5.77 -11.67 11.33
N PHE A 118 5.27 -12.89 11.46
CA PHE A 118 6.08 -14.09 11.72
C PHE A 118 7.21 -14.26 10.70
N ILE A 119 6.89 -14.18 9.40
CA ILE A 119 7.89 -14.30 8.34
C ILE A 119 8.94 -13.18 8.44
N ARG A 120 8.54 -11.95 8.74
CA ARG A 120 9.50 -10.84 8.93
C ARG A 120 10.40 -11.05 10.14
N GLU A 121 9.87 -11.60 11.24
CA GLU A 121 10.66 -11.96 12.42
C GLU A 121 11.67 -13.06 12.07
N LYS A 122 11.27 -14.09 11.30
CA LYS A 122 12.16 -15.19 10.88
C LYS A 122 13.21 -14.82 9.84
N LEU A 123 12.93 -13.80 9.01
CA LEU A 123 13.83 -13.36 7.95
C LEU A 123 14.64 -12.11 8.32
N CYS A 124 14.56 -11.61 9.55
CA CYS A 124 15.22 -10.37 9.94
C CYS A 124 16.76 -10.47 9.87
N ASP A 125 17.31 -11.64 10.15
CA ASP A 125 18.75 -11.94 10.14
C ASP A 125 19.31 -12.20 8.73
N MET A 126 18.42 -12.34 7.75
CA MET A 126 18.76 -12.69 6.36
C MET A 126 18.99 -11.46 5.47
N LYS A 127 19.11 -10.27 6.06
CA LYS A 127 19.35 -9.02 5.32
C LYS A 127 20.70 -9.10 4.58
N GLY A 128 20.69 -8.72 3.30
CA GLY A 128 21.90 -8.71 2.45
C GLY A 128 22.31 -10.07 1.87
N GLN A 129 21.57 -11.15 2.18
CA GLN A 129 21.83 -12.48 1.62
C GLN A 129 21.32 -12.57 0.16
N PRO A 130 21.90 -13.48 -0.66
CA PRO A 130 21.45 -13.66 -2.04
C PRO A 130 19.98 -14.07 -2.12
N ILE A 131 19.26 -13.52 -3.10
CA ILE A 131 17.81 -13.68 -3.24
C ILE A 131 17.34 -15.14 -3.25
N ARG A 132 18.13 -16.04 -3.84
CA ARG A 132 17.82 -17.49 -3.87
C ARG A 132 17.74 -18.08 -2.46
N LYS A 133 18.65 -17.69 -1.57
CA LYS A 133 18.71 -18.16 -0.18
C LYS A 133 17.56 -17.57 0.64
N VAL A 134 17.24 -16.30 0.44
CA VAL A 134 16.09 -15.66 1.07
C VAL A 134 14.77 -16.33 0.63
N ASN A 135 14.63 -16.66 -0.65
CA ASN A 135 13.47 -17.37 -1.18
C ASN A 135 13.31 -18.78 -0.60
N ALA A 136 14.40 -19.53 -0.42
CA ALA A 136 14.36 -20.83 0.23
C ALA A 136 13.87 -20.71 1.68
N ARG A 137 14.44 -19.77 2.46
CA ARG A 137 14.02 -19.52 3.84
C ARG A 137 12.59 -18.99 3.96
N PHE A 138 12.13 -18.19 3.00
CA PHE A 138 10.74 -17.78 2.94
C PHE A 138 9.81 -18.98 2.79
N LYS A 139 10.11 -19.92 1.88
CA LYS A 139 9.30 -21.15 1.72
C LYS A 139 9.27 -21.97 3.01
N GLU A 140 10.42 -22.15 3.65
CA GLU A 140 10.50 -22.83 4.96
C GLU A 140 9.64 -22.13 6.02
N ALA A 141 9.71 -20.80 6.12
CA ALA A 141 8.91 -20.03 7.06
C ALA A 141 7.40 -20.15 6.79
N VAL A 142 6.97 -20.27 5.53
CA VAL A 142 5.57 -20.53 5.19
C VAL A 142 5.13 -21.91 5.69
N GLU A 143 5.98 -22.93 5.53
CA GLU A 143 5.69 -24.28 6.04
C GLU A 143 5.71 -24.34 7.57
N GLU A 144 6.62 -23.63 8.24
CA GLU A 144 6.61 -23.47 9.69
C GLU A 144 5.31 -22.82 10.18
N TRP A 145 4.88 -21.72 9.53
CA TRP A 145 3.63 -21.04 9.88
C TRP A 145 2.42 -21.98 9.82
N LYS A 146 2.36 -22.87 8.82
CA LYS A 146 1.27 -23.86 8.71
C LYS A 146 1.25 -24.78 9.92
N LYS A 147 2.42 -25.23 10.38
CA LYS A 147 2.61 -26.14 11.52
C LYS A 147 2.38 -25.50 12.89
N LEU A 148 2.40 -24.17 13.00
CA LEU A 148 2.13 -23.48 14.27
C LEU A 148 0.75 -23.81 14.82
N SER A 149 0.67 -23.88 16.15
CA SER A 149 -0.57 -24.07 16.89
C SER A 149 -1.52 -22.88 16.73
N SER A 150 -2.81 -23.10 17.07
CA SER A 150 -3.81 -22.03 17.05
C SER A 150 -3.49 -20.91 18.05
N THR A 151 -2.89 -21.25 19.19
CA THR A 151 -2.49 -20.31 20.25
C THR A 151 -1.36 -19.38 19.76
N GLU A 152 -0.31 -19.92 19.17
CA GLU A 152 0.79 -19.11 18.60
C GLU A 152 0.30 -18.19 17.48
N LYS A 153 -0.57 -18.71 16.60
CA LYS A 153 -1.22 -17.92 15.54
C LYS A 153 -2.06 -16.78 16.11
N ALA A 154 -2.72 -16.98 17.25
CA ALA A 154 -3.48 -15.94 17.94
C ALA A 154 -2.56 -14.83 18.49
N ASP A 155 -1.38 -15.17 19.01
CA ASP A 155 -0.41 -14.17 19.47
C ASP A 155 0.12 -13.30 18.33
N TYR A 156 0.40 -13.89 17.16
CA TYR A 156 0.74 -13.11 15.97
C TYR A 156 -0.42 -12.25 15.45
N SER A 157 -1.66 -12.67 15.69
CA SER A 157 -2.85 -11.87 15.36
C SER A 157 -2.96 -10.64 16.27
N LYS A 158 -2.67 -10.79 17.57
CA LYS A 158 -2.57 -9.65 18.52
C LYS A 158 -1.46 -8.69 18.11
N LYS A 159 -0.25 -9.20 17.84
CA LYS A 159 0.87 -8.39 17.31
C LYS A 159 0.46 -7.60 16.05
N ALA A 160 -0.28 -8.23 15.15
CA ALA A 160 -0.76 -7.58 13.93
C ALA A 160 -1.74 -6.44 14.21
N GLN A 161 -2.60 -6.61 15.21
CA GLN A 161 -3.54 -5.59 15.65
C GLN A 161 -2.80 -4.41 16.32
N ASP A 162 -1.83 -4.68 17.19
CA ASP A 162 -1.00 -3.64 17.83
C ASP A 162 -0.24 -2.79 16.80
N VAL A 163 0.35 -3.44 15.79
CA VAL A 163 1.05 -2.77 14.68
C VAL A 163 0.10 -1.90 13.85
N LYS A 164 -1.14 -2.37 13.64
CA LYS A 164 -2.17 -1.62 12.93
C LYS A 164 -2.58 -0.37 13.70
N ASP A 165 -2.78 -0.50 15.00
CA ASP A 165 -3.21 0.60 15.85
C ASP A 165 -2.10 1.65 16.03
N ALA A 166 -0.85 1.21 16.15
CA ALA A 166 0.32 2.09 16.15
C ALA A 166 0.41 2.89 14.84
N TYR A 167 0.27 2.21 13.69
CA TYR A 167 0.31 2.86 12.38
C TYR A 167 -0.84 3.85 12.16
N GLU A 168 -2.05 3.54 12.63
CA GLU A 168 -3.18 4.47 12.55
C GLU A 168 -2.90 5.74 13.36
N LYS A 169 -2.35 5.61 14.57
CA LYS A 169 -1.93 6.77 15.40
C LYS A 169 -0.87 7.63 14.71
N GLU A 170 0.15 7.01 14.11
CA GLU A 170 1.17 7.72 13.35
C GLU A 170 0.59 8.46 12.13
N LEU A 171 -0.37 7.85 11.41
CA LEU A 171 -1.05 8.51 10.30
C LEU A 171 -1.91 9.69 10.74
N VAL A 172 -2.59 9.59 11.88
CA VAL A 172 -3.38 10.69 12.43
C VAL A 172 -2.48 11.85 12.85
N ALA A 173 -1.37 11.54 13.53
CA ALA A 173 -0.37 12.55 13.90
C ALA A 173 0.20 13.25 12.66
N TRP A 174 0.62 12.49 11.65
CA TRP A 174 1.13 13.04 10.39
C TRP A 174 0.10 13.89 9.64
N ALA A 175 -1.17 13.47 9.62
CA ALA A 175 -2.23 14.23 8.97
C ALA A 175 -2.48 15.56 9.69
N SER A 176 -2.40 15.56 11.03
CA SER A 176 -2.57 16.76 11.85
C SER A 176 -1.39 17.73 11.68
N GLU A 177 -0.15 17.22 11.63
CA GLU A 177 1.07 18.01 11.40
C GLU A 177 1.05 18.77 10.06
N HIS A 178 0.36 18.23 9.06
CA HIS A 178 0.29 18.82 7.72
C HIS A 178 -1.04 19.52 7.41
N ASP A 179 -1.89 19.76 8.43
CA ASP A 179 -3.20 20.39 8.32
C ASP A 179 -4.15 19.70 7.32
N VAL A 180 -4.06 18.36 7.20
CA VAL A 180 -4.90 17.57 6.31
C VAL A 180 -5.94 16.79 7.10
N ARG A 181 -7.21 16.86 6.67
CA ARG A 181 -8.28 16.04 7.26
C ARG A 181 -7.99 14.54 7.08
N PHE A 182 -7.77 13.86 8.20
CA PHE A 182 -7.53 12.42 8.27
C PHE A 182 -8.62 11.59 7.58
N THR A 183 -8.20 10.50 6.94
CA THR A 183 -9.07 9.45 6.39
C THR A 183 -8.31 8.14 6.34
N LYS A 184 -9.02 7.03 6.60
CA LYS A 184 -8.45 5.67 6.48
C LYS A 184 -8.11 5.30 5.03
N ASN A 185 -8.68 6.00 4.04
CA ASN A 185 -8.36 5.77 2.63
C ASN A 185 -7.07 6.51 2.24
N LEU A 186 -5.96 5.77 2.19
CA LEU A 186 -4.63 6.31 1.85
C LEU A 186 -4.60 7.05 0.51
N SER A 187 -5.39 6.64 -0.49
CA SER A 187 -5.44 7.31 -1.79
C SER A 187 -6.05 8.71 -1.68
N LEU A 188 -7.07 8.87 -0.83
CA LEU A 188 -7.70 10.16 -0.58
C LEU A 188 -6.80 11.03 0.30
N LEU A 189 -6.18 10.46 1.35
CA LEU A 189 -5.26 11.17 2.23
C LEU A 189 -4.08 11.75 1.44
N THR A 190 -3.40 10.93 0.64
CA THR A 190 -2.27 11.36 -0.20
C THR A 190 -2.69 12.38 -1.27
N SER A 191 -3.90 12.24 -1.83
CA SER A 191 -4.41 13.21 -2.80
C SER A 191 -4.70 14.58 -2.16
N ARG A 192 -5.31 14.60 -0.98
CA ARG A 192 -5.58 15.85 -0.23
C ARG A 192 -4.28 16.54 0.16
N PHE A 193 -3.33 15.77 0.69
CA PHE A 193 -2.00 16.29 1.03
C PHE A 193 -1.30 16.91 -0.18
N TYR A 194 -1.27 16.19 -1.30
CA TYR A 194 -0.63 16.68 -2.53
C TYR A 194 -1.28 17.97 -3.04
N GLN A 195 -2.61 18.03 -3.06
CA GLN A 195 -3.35 19.22 -3.49
C GLN A 195 -3.14 20.40 -2.53
N HIS A 196 -3.15 20.16 -1.21
CA HIS A 196 -2.87 21.20 -0.22
C HIS A 196 -1.50 21.84 -0.49
N HIS A 197 -0.46 21.03 -0.67
CA HIS A 197 0.89 21.53 -0.91
C HIS A 197 1.06 22.21 -2.29
N GLU A 198 0.35 21.75 -3.34
CA GLU A 198 0.34 22.45 -4.64
C GLU A 198 -0.38 23.79 -4.55
N ASN A 199 -1.47 23.89 -3.80
CA ASN A 199 -2.19 25.15 -3.59
C ASN A 199 -1.32 26.15 -2.82
N GLN A 200 -0.68 25.72 -1.72
CA GLN A 200 0.25 26.58 -0.95
C GLN A 200 1.41 27.11 -1.80
N LYS A 201 1.93 26.30 -2.72
CA LYS A 201 2.95 26.73 -3.70
C LYS A 201 2.42 27.79 -4.67
N ARG A 202 1.17 27.65 -5.13
CA ARG A 202 0.53 28.59 -6.05
C ARG A 202 0.18 29.91 -5.39
N THR A 203 -0.26 29.90 -4.14
CA THR A 203 -0.67 31.11 -3.40
C THR A 203 0.50 31.86 -2.77
N GLY A 204 1.75 31.43 -2.97
CA GLY A 204 2.95 32.08 -2.44
C GLY A 204 3.04 32.12 -0.91
N THR A 205 2.15 31.41 -0.22
CA THR A 205 2.05 31.45 1.25
C THR A 205 3.04 30.44 1.82
N LYS A 206 4.24 30.90 2.19
CA LYS A 206 5.16 30.09 3.00
C LYS A 206 4.48 29.81 4.35
N PRO A 207 4.43 28.54 4.82
CA PRO A 207 3.98 28.27 6.18
C PRO A 207 5.00 28.88 7.16
N SER A 208 4.46 29.57 8.15
CA SER A 208 5.17 30.13 9.30
C SER A 208 5.96 29.02 10.00
N ASN A 209 7.29 29.04 9.89
CA ASN A 209 8.16 28.31 10.81
C ASN A 209 7.95 28.91 12.21
N ALA A 210 7.12 28.27 13.01
CA ALA A 210 6.98 28.60 14.42
C ALA A 210 7.04 27.35 15.30
N ILE A 211 8.22 27.20 15.92
CA ILE A 211 8.41 26.82 17.32
C ILE A 211 8.27 25.32 17.63
N HIS A 212 9.42 24.63 17.67
CA HIS A 212 9.93 23.98 18.89
C HIS A 212 11.45 23.80 18.80
N SER A 213 12.18 24.91 18.88
CA SER A 213 13.55 24.90 19.42
C SER A 213 13.46 25.34 20.88
N ALA A 214 13.13 24.41 21.78
CA ALA A 214 13.21 24.62 23.21
C ALA A 214 14.39 23.83 23.77
N SER A 215 15.53 24.52 23.84
CA SER A 215 16.44 24.56 24.99
C SER A 215 16.56 23.28 25.82
N SER A 216 17.60 22.48 25.58
CA SER A 216 18.23 21.68 26.63
C SER A 216 19.62 22.25 26.89
N ARG A 217 19.70 23.16 27.86
CA ARG A 217 20.96 23.61 28.44
C ARG A 217 21.55 22.41 29.20
N ARG A 218 22.76 22.03 28.81
CA ARG A 218 23.58 21.02 29.47
C ARG A 218 24.08 21.63 30.80
N PRO A 219 23.90 21.00 31.98
CA PRO A 219 24.57 21.45 33.20
C PRO A 219 26.06 21.14 33.09
N THR A 220 26.91 22.15 33.28
CA THR A 220 28.37 21.97 33.40
C THR A 220 28.71 21.28 34.71
N GLU A 221 29.29 20.10 34.58
CA GLU A 221 29.94 19.31 35.61
C GLU A 221 31.13 20.11 36.18
N LYS A 222 31.06 20.45 37.48
CA LYS A 222 32.22 20.95 38.23
C LYS A 222 33.03 19.74 38.68
N GLN A 223 34.26 19.59 38.17
CA GLN A 223 35.28 18.77 38.83
C GLN A 223 35.97 19.58 39.94
N PRO A 224 36.40 18.94 41.04
CA PRO A 224 37.10 19.58 42.14
C PRO A 224 38.61 19.64 41.86
N SER A 225 39.26 20.72 42.25
CA SER A 225 40.71 20.80 42.37
C SER A 225 41.08 21.02 43.84
N LEU A 226 42.05 20.22 44.28
CA LEU A 226 42.79 20.32 45.54
C LEU A 226 43.34 21.73 45.79
#